data_AF-A0A554IZJ6-F1
#
_entry.id   AF-A0A554IZJ6-F1
#
_cell.length_a   1.000
_cell.length_b   1.000
_cell.length_c   1.000
_cell.angle_alpha   90.00
_cell.angle_beta   90.00
_cell.angle_gamma   90.00
#
_symmetry.space_group_name_H-M   'P 1'
#
loop_
_entity.id
_entity.type
_entity.pdbx_description
1 polymer ?
#
loop_
_entity_poly.entity_id
_entity_poly.type
_entity_poly.pdbx_seq_one_letter_code
_entity_poly.pdbx_strand_id
1 'polypeptide(L)' 'MVKPTADNKKERFKRLATLRTNAVLHRLKVLSNCSNRQLYDFDEKDIEKIFSEIERKVKDAKAKFLITRRHEQFRL' A
#
# COMPACT_ATOMS: atom_id res chain seq x y z
N MET A 1 30.20 9.05 12.40
CA MET A 1 28.88 8.78 11.78
C MET A 1 27.78 9.34 12.69
N VAL A 2 27.01 10.33 12.24
CA VAL A 2 25.95 10.96 13.05
C VAL A 2 24.68 10.08 12.99
N LYS A 3 24.15 9.65 14.13
CA LYS A 3 22.90 8.90 14.20
C LYS A 3 21.71 9.81 13.81
N PRO A 4 20.72 9.32 13.04
CA PRO A 4 19.57 10.13 12.68
C PRO A 4 18.73 10.50 13.91
N THR A 5 18.43 11.79 14.06
CA THR A 5 17.50 12.32 15.07
C THR A 5 16.05 11.86 14.80
N ALA A 6 15.17 12.00 15.78
CA ALA A 6 13.75 11.66 15.62
C ALA A 6 13.09 12.47 14.50
N ASP A 7 13.44 13.75 14.36
CA ASP A 7 12.98 14.62 13.29
C ASP A 7 13.43 14.11 11.92
N ASN A 8 14.70 13.73 11.77
CA ASN A 8 15.22 13.15 10.52
C ASN A 8 14.51 11.84 10.14
N LYS A 9 14.11 11.02 11.12
CA LYS A 9 13.35 9.78 10.86
C LYS A 9 11.92 10.08 10.40
N LYS A 10 11.24 11.06 11.02
CA LYS A 10 9.88 11.46 10.69
C LYS A 10 9.81 12.11 9.31
N GLU A 11 10.75 12.98 8.98
CA GLU A 11 10.86 13.60 7.66
C GLU A 11 11.19 12.57 6.57
N ARG A 12 12.14 11.67 6.85
CA ARG A 12 12.44 10.55 5.94
C ARG A 12 11.20 9.70 5.69
N PHE A 13 10.42 9.39 6.74
CA PHE A 13 9.16 8.67 6.60
C PHE A 13 8.17 9.43 5.71
N LYS A 14 7.90 10.71 6.00
CA LYS A 14 6.99 11.54 5.19
C LYS A 14 7.40 11.55 3.72
N ARG A 15 8.67 11.84 3.42
CA ARG A 15 9.18 11.89 2.05
C ARG A 15 8.98 10.56 1.32
N LEU A 16 9.38 9.45 1.94
CA LEU A 16 9.27 8.12 1.32
C LEU A 16 7.82 7.65 1.22
N ALA A 17 6.99 7.92 2.22
CA ALA A 17 5.57 7.58 2.22
C ALA A 17 4.85 8.34 1.11
N THR A 18 5.04 9.66 0.98
CA THR A 18 4.45 10.46 -0.10
C THR A 18 4.85 9.94 -1.48
N LEU A 19 6.15 9.73 -1.70
CA LEU A 19 6.66 9.20 -2.98
C LEU A 19 6.01 7.85 -3.33
N ARG A 20 5.98 6.93 -2.38
CA ARG A 20 5.44 5.57 -2.59
C ARG A 20 3.93 5.58 -2.78
N THR A 21 3.19 6.38 -2.01
CA THR A 21 1.73 6.54 -2.18
C THR A 21 1.41 7.08 -3.56
N ASN A 22 2.12 8.12 -4.03
CA ASN A 22 1.93 8.66 -5.37
C ASN A 22 2.19 7.62 -6.47
N ALA A 23 3.21 6.77 -6.29
CA ALA A 23 3.48 5.67 -7.22
C ALA A 23 2.32 4.66 -7.28
N VAL A 24 1.74 4.30 -6.13
CA VAL A 24 0.56 3.40 -6.08
C VAL A 24 -0.64 4.05 -6.76
N LEU A 25 -0.95 5.31 -6.44
CA LEU A 25 -2.06 6.04 -7.05
C LEU A 25 -1.91 6.14 -8.58
N HIS A 26 -0.70 6.40 -9.07
CA HIS A 26 -0.41 6.40 -10.49
C HIS A 26 -0.67 5.04 -11.14
N ARG A 27 -0.27 3.94 -10.49
CA ARG A 27 -0.51 2.58 -11.01
C ARG A 27 -2.00 2.24 -11.03
N LEU A 28 -2.77 2.64 -10.02
CA LEU A 28 -4.23 2.49 -10.02
C LEU A 28 -4.88 3.28 -11.16
N LYS A 29 -4.41 4.51 -11.42
CA LYS A 29 -4.86 5.29 -12.57
C LYS A 29 -4.58 4.57 -13.89
N VAL A 30 -3.36 4.07 -14.09
CA VAL A 30 -3.02 3.31 -15.31
C VAL A 30 -3.90 2.06 -15.44
N LEU A 31 -4.12 1.32 -14.35
CA LEU A 31 -5.01 0.16 -14.34
C LEU A 31 -6.45 0.53 -14.73
N SER A 32 -6.96 1.67 -14.26
CA SER A 32 -8.32 2.11 -14.62
C SER A 32 -8.51 2.37 -16.12
N ASN A 33 -7.44 2.58 -16.90
CA ASN A 33 -7.54 2.72 -18.35
C ASN A 33 -8.00 1.41 -19.02
N CYS A 34 -7.82 0.25 -18.38
CA CYS A 34 -8.35 -1.03 -18.84
C CYS A 34 -9.88 -1.10 -18.80
N SER A 35 -10.57 -0.13 -18.18
CA SER A 35 -12.03 -0.04 -18.19
C SER A 35 -12.62 0.30 -19.56
N ASN A 36 -11.80 0.67 -20.55
CA ASN A 36 -12.26 0.98 -21.89
C ASN A 36 -12.75 -0.29 -22.62
N ARG A 37 -14.07 -0.53 -22.57
CA ARG A 37 -14.74 -1.66 -23.23
C ARG A 37 -14.67 -1.65 -24.76
N GLN A 38 -14.27 -0.54 -25.40
CA GLN A 38 -14.02 -0.53 -26.84
C GLN A 38 -12.70 -1.22 -27.21
N LEU A 39 -11.74 -1.24 -26.29
CA LEU A 39 -10.40 -1.80 -26.50
C LEU A 39 -10.22 -3.16 -25.83
N TYR A 40 -10.99 -3.44 -24.79
CA TYR A 40 -10.84 -4.62 -23.95
C TYR A 40 -12.18 -5.27 -23.68
N ASP A 41 -12.17 -6.60 -23.60
CA ASP A 41 -13.29 -7.39 -23.10
C ASP A 41 -12.95 -7.94 -21.71
N PHE A 42 -13.91 -7.87 -20.80
CA PHE A 42 -13.78 -8.32 -19.41
C PHE A 42 -15.16 -8.46 -18.79
N ASP A 43 -15.31 -9.44 -17.91
CA ASP A 43 -16.51 -9.65 -17.13
C ASP A 43 -16.37 -9.13 -15.68
N GLU A 44 -17.42 -9.27 -14.89
CA GLU A 44 -17.42 -8.85 -13.49
C GLU A 44 -16.44 -9.67 -12.63
N LYS A 45 -16.21 -10.95 -12.96
CA LYS A 45 -15.29 -11.82 -12.22
C LYS A 45 -13.85 -11.41 -12.42
N ASP A 46 -13.49 -10.93 -13.61
CA ASP A 46 -12.16 -10.40 -13.89
C ASP A 46 -11.89 -9.14 -13.06
N ILE A 47 -12.87 -8.23 -12.98
CA ILE A 47 -12.78 -7.02 -12.15
C ILE A 47 -12.64 -7.41 -10.67
N GLU A 48 -13.48 -8.32 -10.19
CA GLU A 48 -13.46 -8.79 -8.80
C GLU A 48 -12.11 -9.40 -8.42
N LYS A 49 -11.55 -10.27 -9.27
CA LYS A 49 -10.23 -10.87 -9.04
C LYS A 49 -9.12 -9.82 -8.93
N ILE A 50 -9.13 -8.82 -9.82
CA ILE A 50 -8.12 -7.75 -9.81
C ILE A 50 -8.20 -6.95 -8.51
N PHE A 51 -9.39 -6.47 -8.15
CA PHE A 51 -9.53 -5.56 -7.02
C PHE A 51 -9.45 -6.28 -5.67
N SER A 52 -9.94 -7.52 -5.56
CA SER A 52 -9.80 -8.32 -4.34
C SER A 52 -8.33 -8.56 -3.96
N GLU A 53 -7.46 -8.86 -4.93
CA GLU A 53 -6.02 -9.03 -4.66
C GLU A 53 -5.36 -7.70 -4.27
N ILE A 54 -5.71 -6.59 -4.91
CA ILE A 54 -5.23 -5.25 -4.53
C ILE A 54 -5.63 -4.92 -3.10
N GLU A 55 -6.91 -5.10 -2.75
CA GLU A 55 -7.42 -4.86 -1.41
C GLU A 55 -6.73 -5.73 -0.35
N ARG A 56 -6.51 -7.02 -0.67
CA ARG A 56 -5.79 -7.94 0.19
C ARG A 56 -4.37 -7.42 0.48
N LYS A 57 -3.64 -7.00 -0.56
CA LYS A 57 -2.30 -6.40 -0.38
C LYS A 57 -2.32 -5.09 0.41
N VAL A 58 -3.33 -4.26 0.23
CA VAL A 58 -3.51 -3.04 1.03
C VAL A 58 -3.73 -3.38 2.50
N LYS A 59 -4.58 -4.37 2.80
CA LYS A 59 -4.80 -4.88 4.17
C LYS A 59 -3.50 -5.40 4.79
N ASP A 60 -2.75 -6.24 4.06
CA ASP A 60 -1.46 -6.79 4.50
C ASP A 60 -0.44 -5.66 4.79
N ALA A 61 -0.35 -4.66 3.93
CA ALA A 61 0.55 -3.52 4.10
C ALA A 61 0.17 -2.67 5.32
N LYS A 62 -1.13 -2.40 5.52
CA LYS A 62 -1.65 -1.65 6.67
C LYS A 62 -1.39 -2.40 7.99
N ALA A 63 -1.54 -3.72 8.00
CA ALA A 63 -1.31 -4.55 9.19
C ALA A 63 0.12 -4.37 9.74
N LYS A 64 1.14 -4.20 8.89
CA LYS A 64 2.53 -3.99 9.32
C LYS A 64 2.72 -2.72 10.18
N PHE A 65 1.89 -1.70 10.00
CA PHE A 65 1.94 -0.51 10.85
C PHE A 65 1.34 -0.75 12.24
N LEU A 66 0.38 -1.68 12.34
CA LEU A 66 -0.34 -2.00 13.58
C LEU A 66 0.41 -2.98 14.47
N ILE A 67 1.28 -3.82 13.90
CA ILE A 67 2.07 -4.83 14.64
C ILE A 67 3.06 -4.19 15.63
N THR A 68 3.38 -2.89 15.49
CA THR A 68 4.30 -2.15 16.37
C THR A 68 3.81 -1.95 17.83
N ARG A 69 2.65 -2.49 18.22
CA ARG A 69 2.10 -2.41 19.60
C ARG A 69 2.01 -3.73 20.36
N ARG A 70 2.75 -4.77 19.96
CA ARG A 70 2.90 -5.98 20.80
C ARG A 70 4.32 -6.12 21.32
N HIS A 71 4.59 -5.46 22.45
CA HIS A 71 5.43 -6.09 23.46
C HIS A 71 4.58 -7.20 24.11
N GLU A 72 4.47 -8.35 23.44
CA GLU A 72 4.01 -9.57 24.11
C GLU A 72 5.15 -10.02 25.05
N GLN A 73 5.24 -9.41 26.24
CA GLN A 73 5.79 -10.15 27.36
C GLN A 73 4.71 -11.14 27.77
N PHE A 74 4.80 -12.35 27.21
CA PHE A 74 4.17 -13.51 27.81
C PHE A 74 4.74 -13.69 29.23
N ARG A 75 3.88 -13.76 30.24
CA ARG A 75 4.21 -14.20 31.59
C ARG A 75 3.29 -15.36 31.92
N LEU A 76 3.87 -16.44 32.43
CA LEU A 76 3.16 -17.57 33.03
C LEU A 76 2.33 -17.11 34.23
#